data_AF-A0A524CYI9-F1
#
_entry.id   AF-A0A524CYI9-F1
#
_cell.length_a   1.000
_cell.length_b   1.000
_cell.length_c   1.000
_cell.angle_alpha   90.00
_cell.angle_beta   90.00
_cell.angle_gamma   90.00
#
_symmetry.space_group_name_H-M   'P 1'
#
loop_
_entity.id
_entity.type
_entity.pdbx_description
1 polymer ?
#
loop_
_entity_poly.entity_id
_entity_poly.type
_entity_poly.pdbx_seq_one_letter_code
_entity_poly.pdbx_strand_id
1 'polypeptide(L)'
;MVEISKRCKIVLLINSVAALIFMVFYLIIPKLYFNITDGPVFDPYYWRAFGVTLLVLGIFSLRAYMIGNKEQAKFMLEIGIIWPLIILILNIWELIFLDLSLTYAINTWLNNIILLVLGIMNFYTYYKE
;
A
#
# COMPACT_ATOMS: atom_id res chain seq x y z
N MET A 1 -22.98 -7.42 18.02
CA MET A 1 -21.88 -7.08 17.07
C MET A 1 -20.64 -6.86 17.92
N VAL A 2 -19.53 -7.54 17.64
CA VAL A 2 -18.28 -7.33 18.37
C VAL A 2 -17.57 -6.15 17.73
N GLU A 3 -17.40 -5.08 18.50
CA GLU A 3 -16.68 -3.90 18.07
C GLU A 3 -15.18 -4.20 17.98
N ILE A 4 -14.52 -3.66 16.95
CA ILE A 4 -13.07 -3.79 16.77
C ILE A 4 -12.28 -3.00 17.82
N SER A 5 -11.10 -3.51 18.16
CA SER A 5 -10.20 -2.86 19.11
C SER A 5 -9.74 -1.47 18.61
N LYS A 6 -9.43 -0.57 19.56
CA LYS A 6 -8.84 0.75 19.26
C LYS A 6 -7.58 0.64 18.40
N ARG A 7 -6.81 -0.42 18.65
CA ARG A 7 -5.60 -0.74 17.89
C ARG A 7 -5.92 -1.06 16.42
N CYS A 8 -6.92 -1.92 16.17
CA CYS A 8 -7.36 -2.24 14.81
C CYS A 8 -7.83 -0.98 14.06
N LYS A 9 -8.60 -0.11 14.73
CA LYS A 9 -8.99 1.19 14.17
C LYS A 9 -7.77 2.03 13.74
N ILE A 10 -6.73 2.10 14.56
CA ILE A 10 -5.50 2.85 14.23
C ILE A 10 -4.81 2.24 13.00
N VAL A 11 -4.69 0.92 12.91
CA VAL A 11 -4.03 0.26 11.78
C VAL A 11 -4.80 0.46 10.47
N LEU A 12 -6.13 0.33 10.49
CA LEU A 12 -6.97 0.62 9.32
C LEU A 12 -6.83 2.09 8.88
N LEU A 13 -6.77 3.03 9.82
CA LEU A 13 -6.54 4.43 9.51
C LEU A 13 -5.17 4.65 8.84
N ILE A 14 -4.11 4.04 9.37
CA ILE A 14 -2.76 4.12 8.79
C ILE A 14 -2.72 3.55 7.38
N ASN A 15 -3.33 2.39 7.14
CA ASN A 15 -3.44 1.81 5.80
C ASN A 15 -4.18 2.76 4.84
N SER A 16 -5.29 3.34 5.29
CA SER A 16 -6.07 4.27 4.48
C SER A 16 -5.24 5.49 4.09
N VAL A 17 -4.57 6.12 5.05
CA VAL A 17 -3.71 7.28 4.81
C VAL A 17 -2.56 6.94 3.87
N ALA A 18 -1.84 5.84 4.11
CA ALA A 18 -0.74 5.41 3.26
C ALA A 18 -1.22 5.18 1.82
N ALA A 19 -2.31 4.43 1.65
CA ALA A 19 -2.88 4.15 0.33
C ALA A 19 -3.34 5.43 -0.39
N LEU A 20 -3.95 6.39 0.31
CA LEU A 20 -4.37 7.66 -0.26
C LEU A 20 -3.17 8.55 -0.65
N ILE A 21 -2.09 8.56 0.12
CA ILE A 21 -0.85 9.28 -0.24
C ILE A 21 -0.25 8.70 -1.52
N PHE A 22 -0.06 7.38 -1.57
CA PHE A 22 0.46 6.74 -2.79
C PHE A 22 -0.49 6.87 -3.98
N MET A 23 -1.80 6.84 -3.74
CA MET A 23 -2.80 7.12 -4.78
C MET A 23 -2.57 8.48 -5.42
N VAL A 24 -2.25 9.53 -4.66
CA VAL A 24 -1.95 10.85 -5.25
C VAL A 24 -0.76 10.76 -6.20
N PHE A 25 0.32 10.09 -5.79
CA PHE A 25 1.51 9.94 -6.61
C PHE A 25 1.26 9.16 -7.90
N TYR A 26 0.55 8.03 -7.83
CA TYR A 26 0.35 7.15 -8.99
C TYR A 26 -0.88 7.52 -9.85
N LEU A 27 -1.93 8.11 -9.27
CA LEU A 27 -3.17 8.45 -9.98
C LEU A 27 -3.19 9.91 -10.46
N ILE A 28 -2.90 10.87 -9.57
CA ILE A 28 -3.13 12.30 -9.81
C ILE A 28 -1.93 12.96 -10.48
N ILE A 29 -0.72 12.69 -9.97
CA ILE A 29 0.53 13.30 -10.44
C ILE A 29 1.59 12.28 -10.91
N PRO A 30 1.24 11.25 -11.72
CA PRO A 30 2.17 10.17 -12.08
C PRO A 30 3.41 10.66 -12.82
N LYS A 31 3.29 11.67 -13.69
CA LYS A 31 4.42 12.21 -14.44
C LYS A 31 5.42 12.94 -13.53
N LEU A 32 4.92 13.68 -12.54
CA LEU A 32 5.78 14.35 -11.57
C LEU A 32 6.50 13.31 -10.70
N TYR A 33 5.77 12.29 -10.24
CA TYR A 33 6.36 11.22 -9.45
C TYR A 33 7.42 10.45 -10.24
N PHE A 34 7.15 10.08 -11.50
CA PHE A 34 8.10 9.46 -12.41
C PHE A 34 9.39 10.27 -12.57
N ASN A 35 9.28 11.59 -12.78
CA ASN A 35 10.45 12.45 -12.93
C ASN A 35 11.28 12.57 -11.64
N ILE A 36 10.64 12.48 -10.47
CA ILE A 36 11.32 12.56 -9.16
C ILE A 36 12.02 11.23 -8.85
N THR A 37 11.39 10.10 -9.16
CA THR A 37 11.93 8.77 -8.87
C THR A 37 12.84 8.25 -9.96
N ASP A 38 12.88 8.89 -11.12
CA ASP A 38 13.64 8.47 -12.30
C ASP A 38 13.27 7.04 -12.72
N GLY A 39 11.97 6.81 -12.91
CA GLY A 39 11.43 5.49 -13.23
C GLY A 39 12.01 4.90 -14.52
N PRO A 40 12.15 3.57 -14.63
CA PRO A 40 12.74 2.95 -15.83
C PRO A 40 11.81 3.05 -17.05
N VAL A 41 10.49 3.01 -16.84
CA VAL A 41 9.47 3.09 -17.89
C VAL A 41 8.28 3.90 -17.39
N PHE A 42 7.79 4.81 -18.24
CA PHE A 42 6.57 5.57 -17.99
C PHE A 42 5.44 5.16 -18.91
N ASP A 43 4.44 4.47 -18.36
CA ASP A 43 3.13 4.27 -18.99
C ASP A 43 2.05 4.93 -18.13
N PRO A 44 1.43 6.03 -18.59
CA PRO A 44 0.44 6.75 -17.79
C PRO A 44 -0.83 5.93 -17.51
N TYR A 45 -1.18 4.96 -18.35
CA TYR A 45 -2.33 4.09 -18.11
C TYR A 45 -2.02 3.11 -16.98
N TYR A 46 -0.86 2.46 -17.03
CA TYR A 46 -0.42 1.53 -15.99
C TYR A 46 -0.30 2.21 -14.62
N TRP A 47 0.34 3.38 -14.57
CA TRP A 47 0.54 4.11 -13.32
C TRP A 47 -0.80 4.52 -12.69
N ARG A 48 -1.73 5.00 -13.51
CA ARG A 48 -3.08 5.35 -13.04
C ARG A 48 -3.87 4.12 -12.61
N ALA A 49 -3.78 3.01 -13.35
CA ALA A 49 -4.43 1.77 -12.95
C ALA A 49 -3.94 1.30 -11.58
N PHE A 50 -2.63 1.35 -11.34
CA PHE A 50 -2.04 1.10 -10.03
C PHE A 50 -2.55 2.08 -8.96
N GLY A 51 -2.59 3.38 -9.28
CA GLY A 51 -3.16 4.42 -8.41
C GLY A 51 -4.64 4.18 -8.05
N VAL A 52 -5.44 3.62 -8.96
CA VAL A 52 -6.84 3.22 -8.68
C VAL A 52 -6.89 2.07 -7.68
N THR A 53 -6.00 1.07 -7.78
CA THR A 53 -5.95 0.01 -6.77
C THR A 53 -5.69 0.56 -5.37
N LEU A 54 -4.79 1.54 -5.26
CA LEU A 54 -4.49 2.24 -4.01
C LEU A 54 -5.69 3.06 -3.51
N LEU A 55 -6.41 3.74 -4.40
CA LEU A 55 -7.66 4.44 -4.06
C LEU A 55 -8.68 3.48 -3.45
N VAL A 56 -8.90 2.34 -4.11
CA VAL A 56 -9.83 1.30 -3.67
C VAL A 56 -9.43 0.79 -2.29
N LEU A 57 -8.17 0.42 -2.09
CA LEU A 57 -7.65 -0.02 -0.78
C LEU A 57 -7.86 1.04 0.30
N GLY A 58 -7.57 2.31 -0.01
CA GLY A 58 -7.75 3.43 0.90
C GLY A 58 -9.20 3.61 1.35
N ILE A 59 -10.15 3.57 0.40
CA ILE A 59 -11.59 3.71 0.66
C ILE A 59 -12.12 2.52 1.47
N PHE A 60 -11.79 1.28 1.08
CA PHE A 60 -12.29 0.11 1.78
C PHE A 60 -11.71 -0.03 3.19
N SER A 61 -10.45 0.38 3.39
CA SER A 61 -9.84 0.42 4.72
C SER A 61 -10.52 1.48 5.62
N LEU A 62 -10.83 2.66 5.07
CA LEU A 62 -11.59 3.70 5.78
C LEU A 62 -13.02 3.24 6.11
N ARG A 63 -13.66 2.53 5.18
CA ARG A 63 -15.00 1.96 5.40
C ARG A 63 -14.99 0.94 6.53
N ALA A 64 -14.01 0.03 6.56
CA ALA A 64 -13.87 -0.93 7.66
C ALA A 64 -13.62 -0.23 9.00
N TYR A 65 -12.86 0.86 9.01
CA TYR A 65 -12.67 1.72 10.19
C TYR A 65 -14.00 2.31 10.69
N MET A 66 -14.82 2.86 9.78
CA MET A 66 -16.09 3.51 10.14
C MET A 66 -17.17 2.53 10.61
N ILE A 67 -17.30 1.38 9.96
CA ILE A 67 -18.32 0.38 10.30
C ILE A 67 -17.96 -0.34 11.61
N GLY A 68 -16.67 -0.58 11.85
CA GLY A 68 -16.20 -1.22 13.06
C GLY A 68 -16.62 -2.68 13.22
N ASN A 69 -17.03 -3.35 12.13
CA ASN A 69 -17.36 -4.77 12.14
C ASN A 69 -16.08 -5.61 12.07
N LYS A 70 -15.93 -6.52 13.04
CA LYS A 70 -14.78 -7.42 13.17
C LYS A 70 -14.46 -8.24 11.91
N GLU A 71 -15.46 -8.81 11.25
CA GLU A 71 -15.24 -9.63 10.04
C GLU A 71 -14.72 -8.79 8.88
N GLN A 72 -15.32 -7.62 8.65
CA GLN A 72 -14.87 -6.70 7.61
C GLN A 72 -13.47 -6.15 7.89
N ALA A 73 -13.16 -5.87 9.16
CA ALA A 73 -11.83 -5.45 9.55
C ALA A 73 -10.80 -6.55 9.32
N LYS A 74 -11.08 -7.81 9.71
CA LYS A 74 -10.19 -8.95 9.45
C LYS A 74 -9.94 -9.15 7.96
N PHE A 75 -10.98 -9.10 7.14
CA PHE A 75 -10.84 -9.19 5.69
C PHE A 75 -9.96 -8.07 5.13
N MET A 76 -10.14 -6.82 5.60
CA MET A 76 -9.29 -5.71 5.16
C MET A 76 -7.84 -5.84 5.64
N LEU A 77 -7.60 -6.40 6.83
CA LEU A 77 -6.25 -6.69 7.31
C LEU A 77 -5.60 -7.80 6.46
N GLU A 78 -6.33 -8.84 6.03
CA GLU A 78 -5.83 -9.88 5.12
C GLU A 78 -5.39 -9.27 3.78
N ILE A 79 -6.22 -8.41 3.20
CA ILE A 79 -5.86 -7.66 1.99
C ILE A 79 -4.61 -6.79 2.26
N GLY A 80 -4.55 -6.13 3.42
CA GLY A 80 -3.40 -5.34 3.87
C GLY A 80 -2.14 -6.14 4.19
N ILE A 81 -2.19 -7.48 4.16
CA ILE A 81 -1.03 -8.37 4.25
C ILE A 81 -0.64 -8.86 2.85
N ILE A 82 -1.63 -9.37 2.10
CA ILE A 82 -1.42 -9.99 0.79
C ILE A 82 -0.95 -8.95 -0.23
N TRP A 83 -1.58 -7.78 -0.27
CA TRP A 83 -1.24 -6.77 -1.26
C TRP A 83 0.21 -6.26 -1.07
N PRO A 84 0.66 -5.86 0.13
CA PRO A 84 2.07 -5.50 0.32
C PRO A 84 3.05 -6.64 0.02
N LEU A 85 2.71 -7.89 0.34
CA LEU A 85 3.55 -9.04 -0.01
C LEU A 85 3.76 -9.17 -1.52
N ILE A 86 2.69 -9.03 -2.32
CA ILE A 86 2.78 -9.10 -3.78
C ILE A 86 3.66 -7.95 -4.30
N ILE A 87 3.46 -6.72 -3.82
CA ILE A 87 4.27 -5.57 -4.26
C ILE A 87 5.73 -5.71 -3.83
N LEU A 88 6.00 -6.25 -2.63
CA LEU A 88 7.37 -6.54 -2.19
C LEU A 88 8.07 -7.52 -3.13
N ILE A 89 7.38 -8.59 -3.55
CA ILE A 89 7.94 -9.56 -4.50
C ILE A 89 8.27 -8.88 -5.84
N LEU A 90 7.36 -8.04 -6.35
CA LEU A 90 7.59 -7.29 -7.59
C LEU A 90 8.78 -6.32 -7.47
N ASN A 91 8.85 -5.56 -6.38
CA ASN A 91 9.94 -4.62 -6.14
C ASN A 91 11.30 -5.34 -6.01
N ILE A 92 11.34 -6.49 -5.35
CA ILE A 92 12.57 -7.31 -5.25
C ILE A 92 12.95 -7.84 -6.64
N TRP A 93 11.97 -8.31 -7.42
CA TRP A 93 12.21 -8.75 -8.78
C TRP A 93 12.79 -7.61 -9.65
N GLU A 94 12.20 -6.42 -9.59
CA GLU A 94 12.70 -5.26 -10.33
C GLU A 94 14.15 -4.92 -9.95
N LEU A 95 14.48 -4.92 -8.65
CA LEU A 95 15.83 -4.64 -8.16
C LEU A 95 16.90 -5.66 -8.62
N ILE A 96 16.50 -6.89 -8.93
CA ILE A 96 17.42 -7.96 -9.35
C ILE A 96 17.59 -7.99 -10.88
N PHE A 97 16.51 -7.76 -11.63
CA PHE A 97 16.46 -8.05 -13.06
C PHE A 97 16.46 -6.82 -13.98
N LEU A 98 16.24 -5.62 -13.45
CA LEU A 98 16.26 -4.39 -14.25
C LEU A 98 17.54 -3.58 -13.98
N ASP A 99 18.01 -2.90 -15.02
CA ASP A 99 19.04 -1.87 -14.87
C ASP A 99 18.36 -0.57 -14.41
N LEU A 100 18.59 -0.20 -13.15
CA LEU A 100 17.87 0.87 -12.47
C LEU A 100 18.82 2.01 -12.14
N SER A 101 18.34 3.24 -12.25
CA SER A 101 19.07 4.38 -11.72
C SER A 101 19.16 4.31 -10.19
N LEU A 102 20.20 4.94 -9.64
CA LEU A 102 20.41 4.99 -8.19
C LEU A 102 19.20 5.59 -7.46
N THR A 103 18.60 6.64 -8.04
CA THR A 103 17.42 7.32 -7.50
C THR A 103 16.23 6.36 -7.40
N TYR A 104 15.95 5.61 -8.47
CA TYR A 104 14.86 4.65 -8.49
C TYR A 104 15.11 3.50 -7.51
N ALA A 105 16.33 2.95 -7.48
CA ALA A 105 16.68 1.88 -6.55
C ALA A 105 16.50 2.30 -5.07
N ILE A 106 16.91 3.51 -4.70
CA ILE A 106 16.69 4.06 -3.36
C ILE A 106 15.19 4.20 -3.07
N ASN A 107 14.40 4.72 -4.02
CA ASN A 107 12.95 4.82 -3.86
C ASN A 107 12.30 3.45 -3.66
N THR A 108 12.68 2.44 -4.45
CA THR A 108 12.17 1.07 -4.33
C THR A 108 12.50 0.44 -2.98
N TRP A 109 13.71 0.66 -2.45
CA TRP A 109 14.06 0.22 -1.10
C TRP A 109 13.24 0.91 -0.01
N LEU A 110 13.01 2.23 -0.12
CA LEU A 110 12.16 2.96 0.81
C LEU A 110 10.71 2.43 0.77
N ASN A 111 10.17 2.18 -0.42
CA ASN A 111 8.85 1.58 -0.58
C ASN A 111 8.79 0.19 0.05
N ASN A 112 9.83 -0.65 -0.13
CA ASN A 112 9.90 -1.96 0.50
C ASN A 112 9.86 -1.88 2.03
N ILE A 113 10.58 -0.95 2.64
CA ILE A 113 10.56 -0.74 4.09
C ILE A 113 9.15 -0.37 4.55
N ILE A 114 8.49 0.57 3.86
CA ILE A 114 7.12 1.00 4.19
C ILE A 114 6.15 -0.19 4.08
N LEU A 115 6.21 -0.95 2.99
CA LEU A 115 5.34 -2.10 2.76
C LEU A 115 5.55 -3.21 3.80
N LEU A 116 6.80 -3.45 4.21
CA LEU A 116 7.14 -4.43 5.23
C LEU A 116 6.60 -4.01 6.61
N VAL A 117 6.74 -2.73 6.97
CA VAL A 117 6.15 -2.18 8.21
C VAL A 117 4.63 -2.32 8.19
N LEU A 118 3.96 -1.92 7.10
CA LEU A 118 2.52 -2.05 6.96
C LEU A 118 2.08 -3.52 7.03
N GLY A 119 2.77 -4.42 6.32
CA GLY A 119 2.48 -5.86 6.33
C GLY A 119 2.58 -6.46 7.74
N ILE A 120 3.65 -6.14 8.49
CA ILE A 120 3.83 -6.61 9.88
C ILE A 120 2.75 -6.04 10.79
N MET A 121 2.43 -4.75 10.67
CA MET A 121 1.37 -4.12 11.46
C MET A 121 0.00 -4.77 11.22
N ASN A 122 -0.32 -5.08 9.96
CA ASN A 122 -1.55 -5.76 9.58
C ASN A 122 -1.58 -7.20 10.09
N PHE A 123 -0.50 -7.96 9.89
CA PHE A 123 -0.39 -9.35 10.36
C PHE A 123 -0.53 -9.45 11.88
N TYR A 124 0.21 -8.63 12.63
CA TYR A 124 0.17 -8.66 14.08
C TYR A 124 -1.20 -8.24 14.63
N THR A 125 -1.86 -7.28 13.98
CA THR A 125 -3.21 -6.84 14.37
C THR A 125 -4.26 -7.88 14.01
N TYR A 126 -4.16 -8.54 12.85
CA TYR A 126 -5.06 -9.62 12.44
C TYR A 126 -5.07 -10.78 13.44
N TYR A 127 -3.89 -11.19 13.93
CA TYR A 127 -3.77 -12.30 14.88
C TYR A 127 -4.28 -11.94 16.28
N LYS A 128 -4.20 -10.67 16.67
CA LYS A 128 -4.63 -10.19 18.00
C LYS A 128 -6.11 -9.81 18.06
N GLU A 129 -6.73 -9.56 16.91
CA GLU A 129 -8.15 -9.23 16.80
C GLU A 129 -9.02 -10.49 16.85
#